data_AF-A0A511MWC2-F1
#
_entry.id   AF-A0A511MWC2-F1
#
_cell.length_a   1.000
_cell.length_b   1.000
_cell.length_c   1.000
_cell.angle_alpha   90.00
_cell.angle_beta   90.00
_cell.angle_gamma   90.00
#
_symmetry.space_group_name_H-M   'P 1'
#
loop_
_entity.id
_entity.type
_entity.pdbx_description
1 polymer ?
#
loop_
_entity_poly.entity_id
_entity_poly.type
_entity_poly.pdbx_seq_one_letter_code
_entity_poly.pdbx_strand_id
1 'polypeptide(L)'
;MHFSLIPYTSDMHHLNTPSHGDEFQSFLPTRHVYGVTSGAAQELCSIADFYYAFGPRDMPFSQSNLAHAARLFEVDLAPQPHLTASQYPFSLEAAILQKAALGQGHTLYVLQRFGGFDSGWRCLIPNHRTPGFLRIMELYRLHLED
;
A
#
# COMPACT_ATOMS: atom_id res chain seq x y z
N MET A 1 34.65 36.22 42.05
CA MET A 1 35.17 36.27 40.66
C MET A 1 36.10 35.09 40.47
N HIS A 2 35.65 34.06 39.76
CA HIS A 2 36.50 33.02 39.19
C HIS A 2 35.76 32.53 37.94
N PHE A 3 36.36 32.81 36.78
CA PHE A 3 35.88 32.38 35.47
C PHE A 3 36.50 31.02 35.17
N SER A 4 35.68 30.04 34.80
CA SER A 4 36.13 28.81 34.14
C SER A 4 35.44 28.71 32.79
N LEU A 5 36.24 28.57 31.75
CA LEU A 5 35.88 28.51 30.33
C LEU A 5 35.92 27.06 29.84
N ILE A 6 34.85 26.65 29.13
CA ILE A 6 34.79 25.71 27.97
C ILE A 6 34.92 24.19 28.31
N PRO A 7 34.22 23.23 27.64
CA PRO A 7 33.62 23.32 26.30
C PRO A 7 32.12 22.99 26.14
N TYR A 8 31.59 23.57 25.06
CA TYR A 8 30.48 23.09 24.25
C TYR A 8 30.66 21.60 23.90
N THR A 9 29.76 20.74 24.37
CA THR A 9 29.48 19.47 23.72
C THR A 9 28.10 19.59 23.08
N SER A 10 28.12 19.79 21.76
CA SER A 10 26.96 19.61 20.90
C SER A 10 26.58 18.13 20.91
N ASP A 11 25.79 17.71 21.89
CA ASP A 11 25.05 16.45 21.80
C ASP A 11 23.75 16.73 21.03
N MET A 12 23.90 16.84 19.71
CA MET A 12 22.83 16.52 18.78
C MET A 12 22.60 15.01 18.82
N HIS A 13 21.98 14.54 19.89
CA HIS A 13 21.17 13.33 19.78
C HIS A 13 19.94 13.69 18.96
N HIS A 14 20.09 13.51 17.65
CA HIS A 14 18.97 13.25 16.77
C HIS A 14 18.11 12.19 17.45
N LEU A 15 17.00 12.62 18.03
CA LEU A 15 15.85 11.75 18.21
C LEU A 15 15.52 11.27 16.81
N ASN A 16 16.02 10.08 16.48
CA ASN A 16 15.40 9.18 15.53
C ASN A 16 13.98 8.96 16.06
N THR A 17 13.08 9.89 15.74
CA THR A 17 11.67 9.57 15.67
C THR A 17 11.57 8.47 14.63
N PRO A 18 11.17 7.24 15.00
CA PRO A 18 10.81 6.26 13.99
C PRO A 18 9.71 6.91 13.15
N SER A 19 9.97 7.05 11.85
CA SER A 19 8.98 7.42 10.87
C SER A 19 7.76 6.53 11.11
N HIS A 20 6.63 7.15 11.46
CA HIS A 20 5.33 6.52 11.69
C HIS A 20 4.81 5.84 10.40
N GLY A 21 5.45 4.74 9.99
CA GLY A 21 5.18 4.07 8.73
C GLY A 21 5.61 2.61 8.63
N ASP A 22 6.49 2.11 9.51
CA ASP A 22 7.09 0.77 9.35
C ASP A 22 6.68 -0.30 10.38
N GLU A 23 5.91 0.03 11.43
CA GLU A 23 5.60 -0.93 12.51
C GLU A 23 4.23 -1.62 12.41
N PHE A 24 3.52 -1.47 11.29
CA PHE A 24 2.43 -2.40 10.92
C PHE A 24 2.91 -3.31 9.80
N GLN A 25 3.92 -4.13 10.11
CA GLN A 25 4.39 -5.17 9.21
C GLN A 25 3.21 -6.10 8.90
N SER A 26 2.73 -5.96 7.67
CA SER A 26 1.50 -6.53 7.15
C SER A 26 1.51 -8.05 7.22
N PHE A 27 0.63 -8.64 8.03
CA PHE A 27 0.30 -10.08 8.00
C PHE A 27 -0.30 -10.54 6.66
N LEU A 28 -0.57 -9.60 5.76
CA LEU A 28 -1.12 -9.88 4.45
C LEU A 28 -0.02 -10.40 3.52
N PRO A 29 -0.17 -11.60 2.93
CA PRO A 29 0.77 -12.11 1.93
C PRO A 29 0.96 -11.06 0.84
N THR A 30 2.20 -10.61 0.65
CA THR A 30 2.54 -9.58 -0.32
C THR A 30 3.50 -10.13 -1.36
N ARG A 31 3.22 -9.87 -2.64
CA ARG A 31 3.98 -10.37 -3.78
C ARG A 31 4.30 -9.25 -4.75
N HIS A 32 5.52 -9.24 -5.27
CA HIS A 32 5.98 -8.20 -6.19
C HIS A 32 6.00 -8.75 -7.62
N VAL A 33 5.54 -7.93 -8.57
CA VAL A 33 5.55 -8.21 -10.01
C VAL A 33 6.18 -7.02 -10.73
N TYR A 34 7.18 -7.28 -11.57
CA TYR A 34 7.92 -6.24 -12.27
C TYR A 34 7.62 -6.21 -13.76
N GLY A 35 7.95 -5.09 -14.41
CA GLY A 35 7.79 -4.96 -15.85
C GLY A 35 6.33 -4.92 -16.30
N VAL A 36 5.42 -4.51 -15.42
CA VAL A 36 3.98 -4.53 -15.70
C VAL A 36 3.63 -3.40 -16.66
N THR A 37 3.10 -3.78 -17.83
CA THR A 37 2.55 -2.82 -18.80
C THR A 37 1.19 -2.31 -18.35
N SER A 38 0.72 -1.17 -18.87
CA SER A 38 -0.60 -0.65 -18.53
C SER A 38 -1.75 -1.61 -18.87
N GLY A 39 -1.62 -2.38 -19.95
CA GLY A 39 -2.62 -3.41 -20.32
C GLY A 39 -2.69 -4.54 -19.30
N ALA A 40 -1.52 -5.06 -18.89
CA ALA A 40 -1.45 -6.08 -17.84
C ALA A 40 -1.98 -5.57 -16.50
N ALA A 41 -1.62 -4.34 -16.12
CA ALA A 41 -2.11 -3.72 -14.90
C ALA A 41 -3.64 -3.57 -14.90
N GLN A 42 -4.24 -3.19 -16.04
CA GLN A 42 -5.69 -3.05 -16.15
C GLN A 42 -6.41 -4.39 -15.96
N GLU A 43 -5.91 -5.47 -16.57
CA GLU A 43 -6.48 -6.81 -16.37
C GLU A 43 -6.31 -7.31 -14.93
N LEU A 44 -5.13 -7.12 -14.33
CA LEU A 44 -4.88 -7.49 -12.94
C LEU A 44 -5.75 -6.68 -11.96
N CYS A 45 -5.94 -5.38 -12.20
CA CYS A 45 -6.83 -4.55 -11.40
C CYS A 45 -8.30 -4.95 -11.55
N SER A 46 -8.71 -5.48 -12.71
CA SER A 46 -10.10 -5.89 -12.95
C SER A 46 -10.55 -7.09 -12.11
N ILE A 47 -9.60 -7.90 -11.65
CA ILE A 47 -9.85 -9.06 -10.78
C ILE A 47 -9.59 -8.74 -9.29
N ALA A 48 -9.11 -7.54 -8.98
CA ALA A 48 -8.84 -7.11 -7.62
C ALA A 48 -10.11 -6.59 -6.94
N ASP A 49 -10.23 -6.85 -5.65
CA ASP A 49 -11.32 -6.34 -4.81
C ASP A 49 -11.03 -4.93 -4.28
N PHE A 50 -9.74 -4.57 -4.26
CA PHE A 50 -9.26 -3.23 -3.96
C PHE A 50 -7.97 -2.98 -4.75
N TYR A 51 -7.82 -1.80 -5.35
CA TYR A 51 -6.59 -1.46 -6.06
C TYR A 51 -6.31 0.04 -6.09
N TYR A 52 -5.08 0.41 -6.35
CA TYR A 52 -4.74 1.80 -6.63
C TYR A 52 -3.40 1.96 -7.32
N ALA A 53 -3.22 3.09 -8.00
CA ALA A 53 -1.93 3.49 -8.55
C ALA A 53 -1.09 4.20 -7.47
N PHE A 54 0.21 3.95 -7.44
CA PHE A 54 1.16 4.70 -6.62
C PHE A 54 2.22 5.32 -7.52
N GLY A 55 2.78 6.45 -7.07
CA GLY A 55 3.88 7.14 -7.75
C GLY A 55 3.83 8.65 -7.55
N PRO A 56 4.85 9.39 -8.02
CA PRO A 56 4.98 10.84 -7.76
C PRO A 56 3.82 11.69 -8.29
N ARG A 57 3.09 11.18 -9.29
CA ARG A 57 1.98 11.88 -9.95
C ARG A 57 0.62 11.22 -9.72
N ASP A 58 0.61 10.05 -9.08
CA ASP A 58 -0.59 9.25 -8.94
C ASP A 58 -1.20 9.48 -7.57
N MET A 59 -2.49 9.83 -7.54
CA MET A 59 -3.20 9.81 -6.28
C MET A 59 -3.44 8.36 -5.87
N PRO A 60 -3.10 8.00 -4.63
CA PRO A 60 -3.17 6.63 -4.18
C PRO A 60 -4.59 6.09 -4.10
N PHE A 61 -5.67 6.87 -4.31
CA PHE A 61 -7.02 6.32 -4.27
C PHE A 61 -7.98 7.07 -5.18
N SER A 62 -8.89 6.34 -5.82
CA SER A 62 -10.18 6.92 -6.22
C SER A 62 -11.19 6.72 -5.09
N GLN A 63 -12.02 7.73 -4.82
CA GLN A 63 -13.04 7.65 -3.75
C GLN A 63 -13.98 6.45 -3.96
N SER A 64 -14.29 6.11 -5.21
CA SER A 64 -15.14 4.96 -5.55
C SER A 64 -14.53 3.62 -5.15
N ASN A 65 -13.20 3.46 -5.29
CA ASN A 65 -12.56 2.18 -4.97
C ASN A 65 -12.44 1.96 -3.46
N LEU A 66 -12.10 3.02 -2.71
CA LEU A 66 -12.11 2.98 -1.25
C LEU A 66 -13.50 2.67 -0.68
N ALA A 67 -14.54 3.34 -1.19
CA ALA A 67 -15.90 3.10 -0.72
C ALA A 67 -16.40 1.69 -1.05
N HIS A 68 -16.03 1.14 -2.21
CA HIS A 68 -16.36 -0.23 -2.59
C HIS A 68 -15.67 -1.24 -1.66
N ALA A 69 -14.36 -1.12 -1.49
CA ALA A 69 -13.58 -2.01 -0.64
C ALA A 69 -14.03 -1.92 0.83
N ALA A 70 -14.31 -0.73 1.35
CA ALA A 70 -14.82 -0.57 2.71
C ALA A 70 -16.13 -1.34 2.95
N ARG A 71 -17.04 -1.34 1.96
CA ARG A 71 -18.27 -2.14 2.05
C ARG A 71 -17.98 -3.64 1.99
N LEU A 72 -17.06 -4.06 1.13
CA LEU A 72 -16.70 -5.47 0.96
C LEU A 72 -16.04 -6.05 2.23
N PHE A 73 -15.20 -5.27 2.90
CA PHE A 73 -14.48 -5.67 4.11
C PHE A 73 -15.18 -5.26 5.41
N GLU A 74 -16.42 -4.78 5.32
CA GLU A 74 -17.24 -4.33 6.46
C GLU A 74 -16.49 -3.33 7.36
N VAL A 75 -15.80 -2.37 6.72
CA VAL A 75 -15.11 -1.27 7.38
C VAL A 75 -16.06 -0.10 7.55
N ASP A 76 -16.06 0.47 8.76
CA ASP A 76 -16.90 1.63 9.06
C ASP A 76 -16.47 2.85 8.24
N LEU A 77 -17.43 3.40 7.49
CA LEU A 77 -17.28 4.61 6.70
C LEU A 77 -17.68 5.87 7.49
N ALA A 78 -18.04 5.74 8.76
CA ALA A 78 -18.37 6.89 9.59
C ALA A 78 -17.21 7.90 9.61
N PRO A 79 -17.51 9.21 9.53
CA PRO A 79 -16.50 10.24 9.68
C PRO A 79 -15.79 10.09 11.02
N GLN A 80 -14.48 9.94 10.99
CA GLN A 80 -13.68 9.89 12.20
C GLN A 80 -13.33 11.33 12.61
N PRO A 81 -13.87 11.86 13.73
CA PRO A 81 -13.79 13.28 14.05
C PRO A 81 -12.37 13.78 14.34
N HIS A 82 -11.44 12.87 14.55
CA HIS A 82 -10.03 13.15 14.82
C HIS A 82 -9.15 13.11 13.56
N LEU A 83 -9.69 12.73 12.39
CA LEU A 83 -8.94 12.65 11.13
C LEU A 83 -9.24 13.86 10.24
N THR A 84 -8.20 14.42 9.64
CA THR A 84 -8.38 15.42 8.58
C THR A 84 -8.93 14.76 7.31
N ALA A 85 -9.52 15.56 6.42
CA ALA A 85 -9.96 15.09 5.10
C ALA A 85 -8.82 14.46 4.27
N SER A 86 -7.57 14.90 4.48
CA SER A 86 -6.39 14.32 3.83
C SER A 86 -5.92 13.01 4.46
N GLN A 87 -6.15 12.79 5.76
CA GLN A 87 -5.75 11.58 6.48
C GLN A 87 -6.77 10.45 6.35
N TYR A 88 -8.06 10.80 6.20
CA TYR A 88 -9.15 9.83 6.16
C TYR A 88 -8.97 8.71 5.12
N PRO A 89 -8.55 8.97 3.85
CA PRO A 89 -8.33 7.90 2.87
C PRO A 89 -7.27 6.87 3.28
N PHE A 90 -6.17 7.33 3.88
CA PHE A 90 -5.08 6.46 4.34
C PHE A 90 -5.48 5.63 5.56
N SER A 91 -6.22 6.21 6.49
CA SER A 91 -6.77 5.47 7.64
C SER A 91 -7.77 4.40 7.18
N LEU A 92 -8.62 4.73 6.20
CA LEU A 92 -9.59 3.80 5.64
C LEU A 92 -8.88 2.65 4.90
N GLU A 93 -7.85 2.95 4.11
CA GLU A 93 -7.00 1.94 3.48
C GLU A 93 -6.39 0.99 4.51
N ALA A 94 -5.77 1.52 5.57
CA ALA A 94 -5.15 0.71 6.61
C ALA A 94 -6.17 -0.24 7.27
N ALA A 95 -7.39 0.24 7.54
CA ALA A 95 -8.46 -0.59 8.08
C ALA A 95 -8.92 -1.68 7.10
N ILE A 96 -9.03 -1.37 5.81
CA ILE A 96 -9.33 -2.35 4.74
C ILE A 96 -8.26 -3.45 4.70
N LEU A 97 -6.98 -3.07 4.63
CA LEU A 97 -5.88 -4.02 4.57
C LEU A 97 -5.79 -4.88 5.84
N GLN A 98 -6.08 -4.30 7.01
CA GLN A 98 -6.14 -5.04 8.27
C GLN A 98 -7.26 -6.09 8.25
N LYS A 99 -8.47 -5.72 7.80
CA LYS A 99 -9.59 -6.67 7.66
C LYS A 99 -9.27 -7.78 6.67
N ALA A 100 -8.67 -7.45 5.53
CA ALA A 100 -8.24 -8.43 4.55
C ALA A 100 -7.21 -9.42 5.11
N ALA A 101 -6.26 -8.93 5.92
CA ALA A 101 -5.26 -9.77 6.57
C ALA A 101 -5.87 -10.77 7.56
N LEU A 102 -6.87 -10.33 8.34
CA LEU A 102 -7.57 -11.20 9.30
C LEU A 102 -8.35 -12.33 8.62
N GLY A 103 -8.93 -12.08 7.45
CA GLY A 103 -9.69 -13.08 6.70
C GLY A 103 -8.83 -14.14 6.00
N GLN A 104 -7.52 -13.89 5.83
CA GLN A 104 -6.58 -14.76 5.08
C GLN A 104 -7.05 -15.16 3.67
N GLY A 105 -8.00 -14.39 3.10
CA GLY A 105 -8.65 -14.68 1.84
C GLY A 105 -8.05 -13.95 0.64
N HIS A 106 -7.02 -13.12 0.87
CA HIS A 106 -6.46 -12.21 -0.13
C HIS A 106 -4.94 -12.21 -0.11
N THR A 107 -4.37 -11.85 -1.25
CA THR A 107 -2.94 -11.56 -1.43
C THR A 107 -2.81 -10.15 -1.99
N LEU A 108 -1.89 -9.36 -1.44
CA LEU A 108 -1.53 -8.05 -1.97
C LEU A 108 -0.46 -8.22 -3.04
N TYR A 109 -0.75 -7.75 -4.24
CA TYR A 109 0.21 -7.69 -5.34
C TYR A 109 0.69 -6.26 -5.54
N VAL A 110 2.00 -6.06 -5.51
CA VAL A 110 2.66 -4.80 -5.87
C VAL A 110 3.15 -4.92 -7.30
N LEU A 111 2.47 -4.23 -8.21
CA LEU A 111 2.70 -4.26 -9.64
C LEU A 111 3.57 -3.07 -10.04
N GLN A 112 4.86 -3.27 -10.27
CA GLN A 112 5.76 -2.22 -10.69
C GLN A 112 5.69 -2.00 -12.20
N ARG A 113 5.54 -0.73 -12.58
CA ARG A 113 5.39 -0.33 -13.98
C ARG A 113 6.65 -0.63 -14.79
N PHE A 114 6.48 -1.07 -16.04
CA PHE A 114 7.59 -1.21 -16.98
C PHE A 114 8.31 0.15 -17.21
N GLY A 115 9.61 0.19 -16.95
CA GLY A 115 10.45 1.38 -17.11
C GLY A 115 10.34 2.41 -15.98
N GLY A 116 9.62 2.13 -14.90
CA GLY A 116 9.53 2.98 -13.70
C GLY A 116 9.85 2.19 -12.43
N PHE A 117 10.62 2.78 -11.52
CA PHE A 117 10.99 2.14 -10.25
C PHE A 117 10.15 2.61 -9.07
N ASP A 118 9.54 3.79 -9.20
CA ASP A 118 8.82 4.50 -8.16
C ASP A 118 7.31 4.58 -8.42
N SER A 119 6.82 3.92 -9.47
CA SER A 119 5.43 3.95 -9.87
C SER A 119 4.89 2.58 -10.25
N GLY A 120 3.59 2.39 -10.03
CA GLY A 120 2.94 1.11 -10.21
C GLY A 120 1.53 1.07 -9.65
N TRP A 121 1.08 -0.13 -9.33
CA TRP A 121 -0.23 -0.38 -8.75
C TRP A 121 -0.13 -1.34 -7.57
N ARG A 122 -1.02 -1.18 -6.61
CA ARG A 122 -1.28 -2.17 -5.56
C ARG A 122 -2.64 -2.79 -5.83
N CYS A 123 -2.70 -4.12 -5.79
CA CYS A 123 -3.91 -4.89 -6.07
C CYS A 123 -4.12 -5.92 -4.97
N LEU A 124 -5.23 -5.80 -4.25
CA LEU A 124 -5.70 -6.80 -3.31
C LEU A 124 -6.56 -7.81 -4.05
N ILE A 125 -6.00 -8.98 -4.33
CA ILE A 125 -6.66 -10.02 -5.13
C ILE A 125 -7.09 -11.16 -4.21
N PRO A 126 -8.36 -11.58 -4.26
CA PRO A 126 -8.82 -12.71 -3.46
C PRO A 126 -8.21 -14.02 -3.98
N ASN A 127 -7.84 -14.91 -3.06
CA ASN A 127 -7.11 -16.15 -3.34
C ASN A 127 -7.89 -17.10 -4.26
N HIS A 128 -9.22 -17.06 -4.26
CA HIS A 128 -10.05 -17.84 -5.19
C HIS A 128 -9.92 -17.37 -6.66
N ARG A 129 -9.43 -16.14 -6.91
CA ARG A 129 -9.11 -15.60 -8.24
C ARG A 129 -7.66 -15.83 -8.67
N THR A 130 -6.85 -16.56 -7.89
CA THR A 130 -5.46 -16.92 -8.24
C THR A 130 -5.34 -17.58 -9.63
N PRO A 131 -6.25 -18.47 -10.07
CA PRO A 131 -6.16 -19.02 -11.43
C PRO A 131 -6.28 -17.94 -12.52
N GLY A 132 -7.12 -16.92 -12.30
CA GLY A 132 -7.25 -15.78 -13.21
C GLY A 132 -6.00 -14.92 -13.22
N PHE A 133 -5.42 -14.66 -12.04
CA PHE A 133 -4.14 -13.98 -11.89
C PHE A 133 -3.03 -14.68 -12.68
N LEU A 134 -2.85 -16.00 -12.49
CA LEU A 134 -1.80 -16.78 -13.18
C LEU A 134 -1.98 -16.76 -14.70
N ARG A 135 -3.22 -16.83 -15.19
CA ARG A 135 -3.51 -16.71 -16.62
C ARG A 135 -3.08 -15.36 -17.20
N ILE A 136 -3.33 -14.27 -16.47
CA ILE A 136 -2.91 -12.92 -16.90
C ILE A 136 -1.38 -12.84 -16.87
N MET A 137 -0.73 -13.36 -15.83
CA MET A 137 0.73 -13.39 -15.74
C MET A 137 1.36 -14.12 -16.93
N GLU A 138 0.80 -15.27 -17.32
CA GLU A 138 1.26 -16.04 -18.49
C GLU A 138 1.04 -15.27 -19.81
N LEU A 139 -0.16 -14.71 -20.00
CA LEU A 139 -0.52 -13.95 -21.21
C LEU A 139 0.45 -12.79 -21.48
N TYR A 140 0.84 -12.09 -20.42
CA TYR A 140 1.74 -10.94 -20.49
C TYR A 140 3.22 -11.29 -20.23
N ARG A 141 3.56 -12.57 -20.03
CA ARG A 141 4.92 -13.05 -19.71
C ARG A 141 5.55 -12.33 -18.52
N LEU A 142 4.76 -12.15 -17.47
CA LEU A 142 5.19 -11.55 -16.21
C LEU A 142 5.73 -12.61 -15.26
N HIS A 143 6.61 -12.18 -14.35
CA HIS A 143 7.22 -13.04 -13.34
C HIS A 143 7.05 -12.43 -11.95
N LEU A 144 6.86 -13.30 -10.96
CA LEU A 144 6.93 -12.94 -9.55
C LEU A 144 8.41 -12.82 -9.13
N GLU A 145 8.70 -11.95 -8.19
CA GLU A 145 9.96 -11.99 -7.44
C GLU A 145 9.83 -12.99 -6.28
N ASP A 146 10.88 -13.80 -6.11
CA ASP A 146 10.97 -14.86 -5.10
C ASP A 146 11.22 -14.30 -3.69
#